data_AF-A0A3B0XUV3-F1
#
_entry.id   AF-A0A3B0XUV3-F1
#
_cell.length_a   1.000
_cell.length_b   1.000
_cell.length_c   1.000
_cell.angle_alpha   90.00
_cell.angle_beta   90.00
_cell.angle_gamma   90.00
#
_symmetry.space_group_name_H-M   'P 1'
#
loop_
_entity.id
_entity.type
_entity.pdbx_description
1 polymer ?
#
loop_
_entity_poly.entity_id
_entity_poly.type
_entity_poly.pdbx_seq_one_letter_code
_entity_poly.pdbx_strand_id
1 'polypeptide(L)'
;MSKLILILFVGACLSVVYADNNFYPSVPASISDVETHRVGKHVVRLIRSFSDEGFLFIELLKPPEFSLINKRVVDKIKVTIYGRERVLDFRETASASIEKLRISEGIIKFQVAFYVLRGGRYLSECEIDANREKLPEPVCRHIPEDE
;
A
#
# COMPACT_ATOMS: atom_id res chain seq x y z
N MET A 1 20.00 64.97 -21.65
CA MET A 1 19.32 63.81 -21.04
C MET A 1 19.68 62.58 -21.86
N SER A 2 20.62 61.75 -21.38
CA SER A 2 20.88 60.43 -21.95
C SER A 2 21.75 59.65 -20.98
N LYS A 3 21.16 58.63 -20.34
CA LYS A 3 21.89 57.47 -19.82
C LYS A 3 21.05 56.27 -20.20
N LEU A 4 21.46 55.59 -21.27
CA LEU A 4 20.88 54.34 -21.72
C LEU A 4 21.37 53.23 -20.79
N ILE A 5 20.41 52.47 -20.26
CA ILE A 5 20.58 51.25 -19.48
C ILE A 5 20.79 50.11 -20.47
N LEU A 6 21.82 49.27 -20.25
CA LEU A 6 21.90 47.95 -20.86
C LEU A 6 22.54 46.98 -19.85
N ILE A 7 21.71 46.32 -19.03
CA ILE A 7 22.10 45.19 -18.20
C ILE A 7 21.71 43.93 -18.96
N LEU A 8 22.71 43.23 -19.51
CA LEU A 8 22.57 41.94 -20.18
C LEU A 8 22.36 40.86 -19.11
N PHE A 9 21.11 40.43 -18.90
CA PHE A 9 20.82 39.21 -18.14
C PHE A 9 21.09 38.01 -19.04
N VAL A 10 22.23 37.36 -18.83
CA VAL A 10 22.57 36.06 -19.42
C VAL A 10 21.67 35.02 -18.74
N GLY A 11 20.52 34.76 -19.36
CA GLY A 11 19.62 33.68 -18.99
C GLY A 11 20.26 32.33 -19.29
N ALA A 12 21.00 31.79 -18.34
CA ALA A 12 21.38 30.39 -18.32
C ALA A 12 20.10 29.56 -18.16
N CYS A 13 19.59 29.02 -19.27
CA CYS A 13 18.62 27.94 -19.28
C CYS A 13 19.24 26.72 -18.58
N LEU A 14 19.06 26.64 -17.27
CA LEU A 14 19.23 25.40 -16.51
C LEU A 14 18.10 24.46 -16.95
N SER A 15 18.38 23.68 -17.99
CA SER A 15 17.59 22.50 -18.33
C SER A 15 17.64 21.55 -17.14
N VAL A 16 16.58 21.59 -16.34
CA VAL A 16 16.28 20.62 -15.29
C VAL A 16 16.12 19.28 -16.01
N VAL A 17 17.18 18.48 -15.99
CA VAL A 17 17.11 17.06 -16.35
C VAL A 17 16.18 16.43 -15.33
N TYR A 18 14.93 16.22 -15.74
CA TYR A 18 13.99 15.39 -15.02
C TYR A 18 14.59 13.99 -15.03
N ALA A 19 15.20 13.59 -13.91
CA ALA A 19 15.55 12.20 -13.68
C ALA A 19 14.23 11.44 -13.64
N ASP A 20 13.95 10.72 -14.71
CA ASP A 20 12.87 9.75 -14.76
C ASP A 20 13.22 8.69 -13.71
N ASN A 21 12.58 8.78 -12.54
CA ASN A 21 12.71 7.80 -11.48
C ASN A 21 12.12 6.50 -12.00
N ASN A 22 12.94 5.74 -12.73
CA ASN A 22 12.69 4.37 -13.09
C ASN A 22 12.26 3.64 -11.82
N PHE A 23 10.95 3.44 -11.71
CA PHE A 23 10.28 2.84 -10.59
C PHE A 23 10.58 1.35 -10.65
N TYR A 24 11.73 0.96 -10.15
CA TYR A 24 11.97 -0.44 -9.84
C TYR A 24 10.89 -0.83 -8.82
N PRO A 25 10.02 -1.81 -9.11
CA PRO A 25 9.23 -2.42 -8.06
C PRO A 25 10.22 -3.22 -7.22
N SER A 26 10.91 -2.57 -6.29
CA SER A 26 11.71 -3.27 -5.30
C SER A 26 10.74 -4.06 -4.46
N VAL A 27 10.74 -5.37 -4.70
CA VAL A 27 10.11 -6.30 -3.79
C VAL A 27 10.91 -6.19 -2.49
N PRO A 28 10.27 -6.03 -1.32
CA PRO A 28 10.99 -5.85 -0.05
C PRO A 28 11.93 -7.03 0.24
N ALA A 29 12.94 -6.83 1.08
CA ALA A 29 13.92 -7.88 1.41
C ALA A 29 13.33 -9.04 2.27
N SER A 30 12.14 -8.86 2.83
CA SER A 30 11.51 -9.69 3.88
C SER A 30 10.19 -10.32 3.42
N ILE A 31 10.17 -10.96 2.25
CA ILE A 31 8.95 -11.56 1.67
C ILE A 31 8.73 -12.95 2.24
N SER A 32 7.54 -13.21 2.77
CA SER A 32 7.11 -14.56 3.17
C SER A 32 6.45 -15.32 2.03
N ASP A 33 5.66 -14.63 1.18
CA ASP A 33 4.89 -15.27 0.13
C ASP A 33 4.46 -14.31 -1.00
N VAL A 34 4.26 -14.85 -2.21
CA VAL A 34 3.77 -14.11 -3.38
C VAL A 34 2.68 -14.91 -4.10
N GLU A 35 1.47 -14.35 -4.17
CA GLU A 35 0.35 -14.92 -4.93
C GLU A 35 -0.01 -14.02 -6.12
N THR A 36 -0.43 -14.61 -7.24
CA THR A 36 -0.85 -13.86 -8.43
C THR A 36 -2.19 -14.37 -8.92
N HIS A 37 -3.13 -13.45 -9.18
CA HIS A 37 -4.52 -13.73 -9.51
C HIS A 37 -4.99 -12.91 -10.71
N ARG A 38 -5.77 -13.50 -11.61
CA ARG A 38 -6.41 -12.73 -12.70
C ARG A 38 -7.74 -12.16 -12.22
N VAL A 39 -7.92 -10.85 -12.34
CA VAL A 39 -9.14 -10.13 -11.92
C VAL A 39 -9.63 -9.26 -13.05
N GLY A 40 -10.67 -9.72 -13.75
CA GLY A 40 -11.19 -9.05 -14.94
C GLY A 40 -10.10 -8.82 -16.00
N LYS A 41 -9.81 -7.56 -16.30
CA LYS A 41 -8.76 -7.14 -17.26
C LYS A 41 -7.36 -7.00 -16.64
N HIS A 42 -7.24 -7.12 -15.31
CA HIS A 42 -5.99 -6.92 -14.58
C HIS A 42 -5.41 -8.25 -14.08
N VAL A 43 -4.14 -8.21 -13.72
CA VAL A 43 -3.49 -9.23 -12.89
C VAL A 43 -3.16 -8.58 -11.55
N VAL A 44 -3.59 -9.20 -10.46
CA VAL A 44 -3.32 -8.75 -9.09
C VAL A 44 -2.22 -9.61 -8.51
N ARG A 45 -1.15 -8.98 -8.04
CA ARG A 45 -0.05 -9.65 -7.32
C ARG A 45 -0.08 -9.23 -5.85
N LEU A 46 -0.20 -10.21 -4.97
CA LEU A 46 -0.21 -10.06 -3.52
C LEU A 46 1.16 -10.51 -2.99
N ILE A 47 1.86 -9.66 -2.27
CA ILE A 47 3.20 -9.93 -1.73
C ILE A 47 3.11 -9.70 -0.23
N ARG A 48 3.29 -10.77 0.55
CA ARG A 48 3.25 -10.73 2.01
C ARG A 48 4.65 -10.63 2.56
N SER A 49 4.86 -9.80 3.58
CA SER A 49 6.09 -9.85 4.36
C SER A 49 6.00 -10.92 5.45
N PHE A 50 7.11 -11.18 6.15
CA PHE A 50 7.06 -11.93 7.41
C PHE A 50 6.22 -11.21 8.48
N SER A 51 5.76 -11.97 9.47
CA SER A 51 4.81 -11.53 10.52
C SER A 51 5.38 -10.55 11.55
N ASP A 52 6.70 -10.36 11.55
CA ASP A 52 7.36 -9.33 12.33
C ASP A 52 7.14 -7.94 11.73
N GLU A 53 7.13 -7.82 10.40
CA GLU A 53 6.85 -6.57 9.68
C GLU A 53 5.35 -6.38 9.35
N GLY A 54 4.64 -7.47 9.05
CA GLY A 54 3.19 -7.46 8.86
C GLY A 54 2.66 -6.72 7.63
N PHE A 55 3.50 -6.38 6.66
CA PHE A 55 3.11 -5.64 5.46
C PHE A 55 2.46 -6.55 4.40
N LEU A 56 1.45 -6.01 3.73
CA LEU A 56 0.90 -6.58 2.50
C LEU A 56 1.05 -5.57 1.35
N PHE A 57 1.77 -5.97 0.31
CA PHE A 57 1.84 -5.22 -0.94
C PHE A 57 0.87 -5.81 -1.93
N ILE A 58 0.11 -4.94 -2.59
CA ILE A 58 -0.88 -5.30 -3.60
C ILE A 58 -0.52 -4.52 -4.85
N GLU A 59 -0.28 -5.23 -5.94
CA GLU A 59 0.09 -4.66 -7.22
C GLU A 59 -0.96 -5.02 -8.27
N LEU A 60 -1.41 -4.02 -9.02
CA LEU A 60 -2.23 -4.18 -10.22
C LEU A 60 -1.34 -4.09 -11.45
N LEU A 61 -1.36 -5.14 -12.27
CA LEU A 61 -0.56 -5.27 -13.47
C LEU A 61 -1.45 -5.32 -14.70
N LYS A 62 -1.00 -4.70 -15.80
CA LYS A 62 -1.67 -4.74 -17.11
C LYS A 62 -1.11 -5.88 -17.96
N PRO A 63 -1.91 -6.87 -18.36
CA PRO A 63 -1.48 -7.86 -19.35
C PRO A 63 -1.42 -7.25 -20.77
N PRO A 64 -0.65 -7.84 -21.71
CA PRO A 64 0.21 -9.01 -21.53
C PRO A 64 1.60 -8.69 -20.97
N GLU A 65 2.01 -7.42 -20.99
CA GLU A 65 3.37 -6.97 -20.62
C GLU A 65 3.62 -6.99 -19.10
N PHE A 66 2.58 -7.24 -18.30
CA PHE A 66 2.59 -7.17 -16.84
C PHE A 66 3.14 -5.85 -16.29
N SER A 67 2.87 -4.75 -17.00
CA SER A 67 3.28 -3.41 -16.56
C SER A 67 2.51 -3.00 -15.31
N LEU A 68 3.22 -2.47 -14.31
CA LEU A 68 2.62 -2.02 -13.05
C LEU A 68 1.74 -0.79 -13.31
N ILE A 69 0.44 -0.94 -13.09
CA ILE A 69 -0.54 0.13 -13.18
C ILE A 69 -0.64 0.86 -11.83
N ASN A 70 -0.73 0.09 -10.76
CA ASN A 70 -0.96 0.63 -9.43
C ASN A 70 -0.36 -0.26 -8.35
N LYS A 71 0.07 0.34 -7.25
CA LYS A 71 0.59 -0.36 -6.07
C LYS A 71 -0.04 0.22 -4.82
N ARG A 72 -0.44 -0.66 -3.90
CA ARG A 72 -0.89 -0.34 -2.55
C ARG A 72 -0.01 -1.09 -1.57
N VAL A 73 0.44 -0.39 -0.53
CA VAL A 73 1.06 -1.02 0.64
C VAL A 73 0.07 -0.88 1.78
N VAL A 74 -0.27 -1.99 2.43
CA VAL A 74 -1.05 -2.03 3.66
C VAL A 74 -0.05 -2.14 4.80
N ASP A 75 0.32 -0.99 5.34
CA ASP A 75 1.21 -0.80 6.49
C ASP A 75 0.48 -0.19 7.70
N LYS A 76 -0.81 0.13 7.51
CA LYS A 76 -1.73 0.58 8.54
C LYS A 76 -3.16 0.32 8.10
N ILE A 77 -4.06 0.25 9.07
CA ILE A 77 -5.50 0.18 8.80
C ILE A 77 -6.27 1.19 9.65
N LYS A 78 -7.40 1.65 9.12
CA LYS A 78 -8.37 2.45 9.86
C LYS A 78 -9.54 1.57 10.24
N VAL A 79 -9.85 1.48 11.53
CA VAL A 79 -10.89 0.58 12.06
C VAL A 79 -11.59 1.23 13.25
N THR A 80 -12.89 0.98 13.40
CA THR A 80 -13.63 1.40 14.59
C THR A 80 -13.61 0.29 15.62
N ILE A 81 -13.01 0.56 16.77
CA ILE A 81 -12.89 -0.37 17.91
C ILE A 81 -13.62 0.26 19.10
N TYR A 82 -14.55 -0.47 19.70
CA TYR A 82 -15.40 0.02 20.80
C TYR A 82 -16.05 1.39 20.51
N GLY A 83 -16.58 1.55 19.29
CA GLY A 83 -17.25 2.78 18.84
C GLY A 83 -16.32 3.96 18.58
N ARG A 84 -14.99 3.78 18.64
CA ARG A 84 -14.01 4.83 18.35
C ARG A 84 -13.16 4.46 17.16
N GLU A 85 -13.02 5.40 16.23
CA GLU A 85 -12.10 5.25 15.12
C GLU A 85 -10.65 5.22 15.62
N ARG A 86 -9.87 4.26 15.13
CA ARG A 86 -8.46 4.09 15.42
C ARG A 86 -7.71 3.89 14.11
N VAL A 87 -6.49 4.40 14.06
CA VAL A 87 -5.51 4.04 13.04
C VAL A 87 -4.52 3.10 13.71
N LEU A 88 -4.42 1.88 13.19
CA LEU A 88 -3.46 0.88 13.66
C LEU A 88 -2.28 0.91 12.68
N ASP A 89 -1.20 1.59 13.05
CA ASP A 89 0.05 1.65 12.26
C ASP A 89 0.95 0.47 12.62
N PHE A 90 1.30 -0.35 11.63
CA PHE A 90 2.04 -1.60 11.85
C PHE A 90 3.49 -1.37 12.28
N ARG A 91 3.97 -0.12 12.26
CA ARG A 91 5.29 0.25 12.78
C ARG A 91 5.27 0.65 14.25
N GLU A 92 4.09 0.91 14.81
CA GLU A 92 3.88 1.34 16.20
C GLU A 92 3.29 0.22 17.07
N THR A 93 3.60 -1.03 16.73
CA THR A 93 3.02 -2.26 17.29
C THR A 93 4.10 -3.17 17.89
N ALA A 94 3.71 -4.16 18.69
CA ALA A 94 4.61 -5.26 19.06
C ALA A 94 4.79 -6.25 17.89
N SER A 95 3.70 -6.51 17.17
CA SER A 95 3.67 -7.29 15.94
C SER A 95 2.37 -7.00 15.18
N ALA A 96 2.38 -7.13 13.87
CA ALA A 96 1.19 -7.17 13.03
C ALA A 96 1.31 -8.34 12.05
N SER A 97 0.21 -9.08 11.85
CA SER A 97 0.18 -10.19 10.89
C SER A 97 -0.99 -10.06 9.94
N ILE A 98 -0.74 -10.42 8.68
CA ILE A 98 -1.76 -10.57 7.64
C ILE A 98 -2.18 -12.03 7.57
N GLU A 99 -3.43 -12.30 7.94
CA GLU A 99 -3.99 -13.63 8.07
C GLU A 99 -5.16 -13.83 7.09
N LYS A 100 -5.50 -15.08 6.76
CA LYS A 100 -6.67 -15.45 5.94
C LYS A 100 -6.82 -14.63 4.63
N LEU A 101 -5.69 -14.30 4.00
CA LEU A 101 -5.66 -13.60 2.72
C LEU A 101 -6.29 -14.48 1.64
N ARG A 102 -7.25 -13.92 0.91
CA ARG A 102 -7.93 -14.57 -0.21
C ARG A 102 -8.48 -13.54 -1.17
N ILE A 103 -8.73 -13.95 -2.41
CA ILE A 103 -9.43 -13.13 -3.39
C ILE A 103 -10.70 -13.84 -3.86
N SER A 104 -11.79 -13.11 -3.98
CA SER A 104 -13.07 -13.62 -4.47
C SER A 104 -13.82 -12.48 -5.17
N GLU A 105 -14.29 -12.72 -6.40
CA GLU A 105 -15.02 -11.73 -7.20
C GLU A 105 -14.28 -10.39 -7.39
N GLY A 106 -12.94 -10.45 -7.42
CA GLY A 106 -12.07 -9.26 -7.51
C GLY A 106 -11.98 -8.44 -6.22
N ILE A 107 -12.53 -8.93 -5.11
CA ILE A 107 -12.35 -8.38 -3.78
C ILE A 107 -11.25 -9.15 -3.05
N ILE A 108 -10.20 -8.44 -2.64
CA ILE A 108 -9.13 -8.97 -1.80
C ILE A 108 -9.61 -8.87 -0.36
N LYS A 109 -9.74 -10.01 0.31
CA LYS A 109 -10.15 -10.11 1.73
C LYS A 109 -8.99 -10.63 2.55
N PHE A 110 -8.75 -10.02 3.71
CA PHE A 110 -7.70 -10.43 4.62
C PHE A 110 -8.06 -10.05 6.05
N GLN A 111 -7.42 -10.70 7.01
CA GLN A 111 -7.47 -10.34 8.41
C GLN A 111 -6.14 -9.70 8.83
N VAL A 112 -6.23 -8.75 9.74
CA VAL A 112 -5.09 -8.12 10.39
C VAL A 112 -5.18 -8.43 11.87
N ALA A 113 -4.22 -9.18 12.39
CA ALA A 113 -4.04 -9.28 13.84
C ALA A 113 -2.97 -8.27 14.27
N PHE A 114 -3.34 -7.39 15.19
CA PHE A 114 -2.50 -6.29 15.66
C PHE A 114 -2.24 -6.43 17.16
N TYR A 115 -0.98 -6.55 17.56
CA TYR A 115 -0.56 -6.79 18.94
C TYR A 115 0.01 -5.52 19.57
N VAL A 116 -0.66 -4.98 20.59
CA VAL A 116 -0.22 -3.72 21.20
C VAL A 116 1.00 -3.94 22.10
N LEU A 117 1.95 -2.99 22.09
CA LEU A 117 3.19 -3.04 22.91
C LEU A 117 2.98 -3.30 24.42
N ARG A 118 1.82 -2.91 24.96
CA ARG A 118 1.49 -3.05 26.39
C ARG A 118 0.51 -4.20 26.67
N GLY A 119 0.37 -5.13 25.73
CA GLY A 119 -0.59 -6.22 25.78
C GLY A 119 -1.94 -5.85 25.14
N GLY A 120 -2.66 -6.89 24.74
CA GLY A 120 -3.91 -6.78 23.97
C GLY A 120 -3.69 -7.07 22.49
N ARG A 121 -4.73 -7.63 21.87
CA ARG A 121 -4.79 -7.99 20.46
C ARG A 121 -6.05 -7.37 19.87
N TYR A 122 -5.92 -6.81 18.67
CA TYR A 122 -7.06 -6.42 17.86
C TYR A 122 -7.07 -7.26 16.59
N LEU A 123 -8.17 -7.97 16.36
CA LEU A 123 -8.41 -8.62 15.08
C LEU A 123 -9.34 -7.74 14.23
N SER A 124 -8.98 -7.55 12.97
CA SER A 124 -9.79 -6.82 12.00
C SER A 124 -9.92 -7.61 10.72
N GLU A 125 -11.08 -7.61 10.09
CA GLU A 125 -11.27 -8.08 8.72
C GLU A 125 -11.32 -6.88 7.78
N CYS A 126 -10.53 -6.95 6.71
CA CYS A 126 -10.33 -5.87 5.76
C CYS A 126 -10.61 -6.35 4.34
N GLU A 127 -11.14 -5.45 3.52
CA GLU A 127 -11.42 -5.70 2.12
C GLU A 127 -10.90 -4.56 1.23
N ILE A 128 -10.37 -4.92 0.05
CA ILE A 128 -9.95 -3.99 -1.00
C ILE A 128 -10.57 -4.44 -2.32
N ASP A 129 -11.24 -3.52 -3.01
CA ASP A 129 -11.80 -3.74 -4.34
C ASP A 129 -10.73 -3.58 -5.43
N ALA A 130 -10.32 -4.70 -6.03
CA ALA A 130 -9.29 -4.76 -7.08
C ALA A 130 -9.87 -4.70 -8.49
N ASN A 131 -11.19 -4.51 -8.66
CA ASN A 131 -11.81 -4.28 -9.97
C ASN A 131 -11.58 -2.86 -10.48
N ARG A 132 -11.07 -1.96 -9.63
CA ARG A 132 -10.78 -0.56 -9.96
C ARG A 132 -9.39 -0.39 -10.53
N GLU A 133 -9.17 0.64 -11.35
CA GLU A 133 -7.84 0.96 -11.89
C GLU A 133 -6.87 1.51 -10.82
N LYS A 134 -7.42 2.08 -9.75
CA LYS A 134 -6.68 2.53 -8.57
C LYS A 134 -7.18 1.76 -7.36
N LEU A 135 -6.25 1.11 -6.65
CA LEU A 135 -6.56 0.38 -5.42
C LEU A 135 -7.01 1.37 -4.33
N PRO A 136 -8.19 1.22 -3.72
CA PRO A 136 -8.63 2.07 -2.61
C PRO A 136 -7.88 1.74 -1.31
N GLU A 137 -8.12 2.56 -0.27
CA GLU A 137 -7.76 2.17 1.10
C GLU A 137 -8.56 0.92 1.51
N PRO A 138 -8.02 0.04 2.37
CA PRO A 138 -8.78 -1.06 2.91
C PRO A 138 -9.95 -0.55 3.76
N VAL A 139 -11.12 -1.15 3.56
CA VAL A 139 -12.27 -0.96 4.45
C VAL A 139 -12.20 -2.08 5.48
N CYS A 140 -11.99 -1.72 6.75
CA CYS A 140 -11.79 -2.68 7.83
C CYS A 140 -12.90 -2.62 8.88
N ARG A 141 -13.27 -3.78 9.39
CA ARG A 141 -14.18 -3.97 10.52
C ARG A 141 -13.47 -4.73 11.64
N HIS A 142 -13.64 -4.27 12.87
CA HIS A 142 -13.14 -5.00 14.03
C HIS A 142 -13.92 -6.32 14.20
N ILE A 143 -13.20 -7.40 14.44
CA ILE A 143 -13.76 -8.68 14.88
C ILE A 143 -13.55 -8.73 16.40
N PRO A 144 -14.63 -8.71 17.21
CA PRO A 144 -14.52 -8.95 18.65
C PRO A 144 -13.87 -10.32 18.89
N GLU A 145 -12.95 -10.38 19.85
CA GLU A 145 -12.54 -11.69 20.38
C GLU A 145 -13.69 -12.17 21.27
N ASP A 146 -14.32 -13.30 20.90
CA ASP A 146 -15.24 -13.97 21.80
C ASP A 146 -14.40 -14.44 23.01
N GLU A 147 -14.75 -13.96 24.22
CA GLU A 147 -14.11 -14.33 25.49
C GLU A 147 -14.21 -15.84 25.79
#